data_AF-A0A5C6YVN0-F1
#
_entry.id   AF-A0A5C6YVN0-F1
#
_cell.length_a   1.000
_cell.length_b   1.000
_cell.length_c   1.000
_cell.angle_alpha   90.00
_cell.angle_beta   90.00
_cell.angle_gamma   90.00
#
_symmetry.space_group_name_H-M   'P 1'
#
loop_
_entity.id
_entity.type
_entity.pdbx_description
1 polymer ?
#
loop_
_entity_poly.entity_id
_entity_poly.type
_entity_poly.pdbx_seq_one_letter_code
_entity_poly.pdbx_strand_id
1 'polypeptide(L)'
;SAAGVSRNTYSQFDVDRQGVILNNSRTDASTQLGGFVQGNPWLAKGSARVILNEVNSSAPSQLKGYVEVAGQRAEVIIANPAGIQVDGGGFINASAAVLTTGTPRFNADGSIAGYGVQGGLIRIDGQGLDGSQTDYTALLARAVELNAGLWAKDARIQTGTQVMTVEGAAAGNGAGEALTPSGERPRYALDSTALGGIYAQRITLVGTEAAWACARPDRSSVGS
;
A
#
# COMPACT_ATOMS: atom_id res chain seq x y z
N SER A 1 -3.22 18.47 -8.60
CA SER A 1 -4.58 18.79 -9.10
C SER A 1 -5.25 19.79 -8.15
N ALA A 2 -6.45 20.30 -8.48
CA ALA A 2 -7.25 21.11 -7.54
C ALA A 2 -7.54 20.35 -6.22
N ALA A 3 -7.65 19.01 -6.30
CA ALA A 3 -7.81 18.12 -5.16
C ALA A 3 -6.51 17.83 -4.36
N GLY A 4 -5.36 18.40 -4.73
CA GLY A 4 -4.09 18.17 -4.02
C GLY A 4 -3.47 16.77 -4.25
N VAL A 5 -3.89 16.08 -5.31
CA VAL A 5 -3.29 14.80 -5.74
C VAL A 5 -2.18 15.07 -6.76
N SER A 6 -1.02 14.46 -6.53
CA SER A 6 0.07 14.31 -7.50
C SER A 6 0.03 12.89 -8.05
N ARG A 7 -0.31 12.72 -9.33
CA ARG A 7 -0.42 11.42 -10.00
C ARG A 7 0.81 11.20 -10.86
N ASN A 8 1.53 10.12 -10.55
CA ASN A 8 2.72 9.68 -11.27
C ASN A 8 2.44 8.30 -11.84
N THR A 9 2.60 8.14 -13.14
CA THR A 9 2.35 6.88 -13.85
C THR A 9 3.65 6.25 -14.31
N TYR A 10 3.82 4.97 -14.03
CA TYR A 10 5.05 4.23 -14.27
C TYR A 10 4.77 2.96 -15.10
N SER A 11 5.73 2.59 -15.94
CA SER A 11 5.78 1.23 -16.52
C SER A 11 6.40 0.21 -15.56
N GLN A 12 7.16 0.68 -14.57
CA GLN A 12 7.70 -0.11 -13.46
C GLN A 12 7.98 0.83 -12.28
N PHE A 13 7.63 0.42 -11.07
CA PHE A 13 7.99 1.13 -9.84
C PHE A 13 8.51 0.12 -8.83
N ASP A 14 9.83 0.08 -8.69
CA ASP A 14 10.54 -0.72 -7.70
C ASP A 14 11.33 0.22 -6.79
N VAL A 15 11.52 -0.21 -5.55
CA VAL A 15 12.31 0.50 -4.56
C VAL A 15 13.41 -0.45 -4.10
N ASP A 16 14.64 -0.18 -4.52
CA ASP A 16 15.78 -0.94 -4.04
C ASP A 16 16.12 -0.58 -2.58
N ARG A 17 17.10 -1.28 -2.00
CA ARG A 17 17.48 -1.12 -0.58
C ARG A 17 17.96 0.30 -0.23
N GLN A 18 18.44 1.05 -1.22
CA GLN A 18 18.83 2.45 -1.08
C GLN A 18 17.61 3.37 -0.85
N GLY A 19 16.41 2.89 -1.15
CA GLY A 19 15.17 3.65 -1.04
C GLY A 19 14.95 4.62 -2.20
N VAL A 20 13.86 5.37 -2.12
CA VAL A 20 13.48 6.39 -3.10
C VAL A 20 12.94 7.63 -2.39
N ILE A 21 13.17 8.79 -2.98
CA ILE A 21 12.67 10.07 -2.47
C ILE A 21 11.59 10.61 -3.41
N LEU A 22 10.40 10.82 -2.88
CA LEU A 22 9.30 11.54 -3.50
C LEU A 22 9.42 13.03 -3.15
N ASN A 23 9.89 13.85 -4.08
CA ASN A 23 10.15 15.27 -3.83
C ASN A 23 8.85 16.10 -3.83
N ASN A 24 8.29 16.31 -2.64
CA ASN A 24 7.09 17.11 -2.39
C ASN A 24 7.39 18.52 -1.83
N SER A 25 8.63 18.99 -1.99
CA SER A 25 9.07 20.27 -1.45
C SER A 25 9.05 21.37 -2.51
N ARG A 26 8.62 22.58 -2.15
CA ARG A 26 8.69 23.77 -3.02
C ARG A 26 10.02 24.51 -2.90
N THR A 27 10.69 24.33 -1.78
CA THR A 27 12.03 24.85 -1.49
C THR A 27 12.96 23.67 -1.30
N ASP A 28 14.24 23.93 -1.13
CA ASP A 28 15.16 22.85 -0.83
C ASP A 28 14.79 22.18 0.51
N ALA A 29 15.02 20.88 0.60
CA ALA A 29 14.65 20.05 1.73
C ALA A 29 15.79 19.09 2.11
N SER A 30 15.95 18.86 3.41
CA SER A 30 16.80 17.78 3.91
C SER A 30 15.98 16.49 3.97
N THR A 31 16.60 15.40 3.55
CA THR A 31 16.06 14.04 3.53
C THR A 31 16.98 13.10 4.29
N GLN A 32 16.44 12.01 4.80
CA GLN A 32 17.18 10.99 5.54
C GLN A 32 17.94 10.06 4.58
N LEU A 33 17.35 9.74 3.42
CA LEU A 33 17.94 8.82 2.45
C LEU A 33 18.99 9.48 1.54
N GLY A 34 18.76 10.72 1.13
CA GLY A 34 19.54 11.38 0.07
C GLY A 34 20.22 12.68 0.47
N GLY A 35 20.17 13.06 1.74
CA GLY A 35 20.67 14.35 2.21
C GLY A 35 19.86 15.51 1.62
N PHE A 36 20.53 16.51 1.07
CA PHE A 36 19.88 17.71 0.57
C PHE A 36 19.31 17.52 -0.84
N VAL A 37 18.02 17.81 -1.02
CA VAL A 37 17.35 17.80 -2.33
C VAL A 37 16.81 19.19 -2.67
N GLN A 38 16.98 19.60 -3.92
CA GLN A 38 16.50 20.89 -4.40
C GLN A 38 14.96 20.91 -4.47
N GLY A 39 14.34 22.06 -4.26
CA GLY A 39 12.90 22.23 -4.42
C GLY A 39 12.37 21.78 -5.78
N ASN A 40 11.19 21.15 -5.79
CA ASN A 40 10.55 20.65 -6.99
C ASN A 40 9.84 21.79 -7.76
N PRO A 41 10.33 22.18 -8.95
CA PRO A 41 9.75 23.28 -9.72
C PRO A 41 8.33 23.00 -10.22
N TRP A 42 7.93 21.72 -10.28
CA TRP A 42 6.61 21.30 -10.73
C TRP A 42 5.49 21.52 -9.70
N LEU A 43 5.83 21.91 -8.46
CA LEU A 43 4.89 22.19 -7.37
C LEU A 43 4.46 23.67 -7.30
N ALA A 44 4.47 24.37 -8.43
CA ALA A 44 4.08 25.79 -8.53
C ALA A 44 2.68 26.07 -7.96
N LYS A 45 1.77 25.08 -7.99
CA LYS A 45 0.39 25.17 -7.49
C LYS A 45 0.22 24.71 -6.03
N GLY A 46 1.31 24.41 -5.32
CA GLY A 46 1.31 23.87 -3.97
C GLY A 46 1.82 22.43 -3.91
N SER A 47 2.29 22.02 -2.72
CA SER A 47 2.68 20.63 -2.47
C SER A 47 1.46 19.72 -2.43
N ALA A 48 1.67 18.45 -2.78
CA ALA A 48 0.63 17.44 -2.80
C ALA A 48 0.26 16.99 -1.37
N ARG A 49 -1.03 16.70 -1.17
CA ARG A 49 -1.53 16.00 0.03
C ARG A 49 -1.51 14.49 -0.16
N VAL A 50 -1.64 14.05 -1.41
CA VAL A 50 -1.62 12.65 -1.82
C VAL A 50 -0.67 12.50 -3.00
N ILE A 51 0.26 11.57 -2.91
CA ILE A 51 1.19 11.19 -3.98
C ILE A 51 0.80 9.78 -4.42
N LEU A 52 0.18 9.70 -5.59
CA LEU A 52 -0.21 8.44 -6.22
C LEU A 52 0.89 8.00 -7.18
N ASN A 53 1.44 6.82 -6.93
CA ASN A 53 2.34 6.10 -7.83
C ASN A 53 1.58 4.94 -8.44
N GLU A 54 1.13 5.12 -9.68
CA GLU A 54 0.34 4.14 -10.42
C GLU A 54 1.24 3.40 -11.40
N VAL A 55 1.24 2.08 -11.32
CA VAL A 55 2.04 1.21 -12.18
C VAL A 55 1.12 0.52 -13.17
N ASN A 56 1.41 0.71 -14.46
CA ASN A 56 0.74 0.02 -15.54
C ASN A 56 1.71 -1.01 -16.15
N SER A 57 1.82 -2.15 -15.47
CA SER A 57 2.71 -3.25 -15.82
C SER A 57 2.00 -4.58 -15.63
N SER A 58 2.49 -5.62 -16.31
CA SER A 58 2.16 -7.01 -16.00
C SER A 58 3.03 -7.59 -14.88
N ALA A 59 4.08 -6.87 -14.47
CA ALA A 59 4.99 -7.27 -13.41
C ALA A 59 4.63 -6.61 -12.07
N PRO A 60 4.77 -7.34 -10.94
CA PRO A 60 4.56 -6.76 -9.62
C PRO A 60 5.66 -5.75 -9.28
N SER A 61 5.32 -4.81 -8.40
CA SER A 61 6.28 -3.89 -7.80
C SER A 61 7.09 -4.55 -6.69
N GLN A 62 8.38 -4.28 -6.62
CA GLN A 62 9.32 -4.80 -5.62
C GLN A 62 9.76 -3.68 -4.68
N LEU A 63 9.34 -3.74 -3.42
CA LEU A 63 9.64 -2.72 -2.41
C LEU A 63 10.62 -3.28 -1.38
N LYS A 64 11.90 -3.01 -1.57
CA LYS A 64 13.02 -3.53 -0.77
C LYS A 64 13.72 -2.46 0.08
N GLY A 65 13.20 -1.25 0.10
CA GLY A 65 13.75 -0.12 0.84
C GLY A 65 12.70 0.95 1.12
N TYR A 66 13.13 2.03 1.75
CA TYR A 66 12.23 3.07 2.24
C TYR A 66 11.80 4.04 1.13
N VAL A 67 10.55 4.47 1.20
CA VAL A 67 10.00 5.57 0.41
C VAL A 67 9.92 6.80 1.31
N GLU A 68 10.69 7.84 0.99
CA GLU A 68 10.72 9.09 1.75
C GLU A 68 10.00 10.21 1.01
N VAL A 69 9.15 10.97 1.71
CA VAL A 69 8.58 12.21 1.18
C VAL A 69 9.47 13.39 1.58
N ALA A 70 10.12 14.06 0.63
CA ALA A 70 10.88 15.27 0.93
C ALA A 70 9.95 16.48 1.06
N GLY A 71 10.19 17.32 2.07
CA GLY A 71 9.40 18.54 2.31
C GLY A 71 8.06 18.26 2.99
N GLN A 72 6.97 18.73 2.40
CA GLN A 72 5.65 18.62 3.02
C GLN A 72 5.19 17.16 3.09
N ARG A 73 4.85 16.70 4.30
CA ARG A 73 4.27 15.38 4.57
C ARG A 73 3.00 15.14 3.76
N ALA A 74 2.86 13.96 3.18
CA ALA A 74 1.75 13.56 2.31
C ALA A 74 1.41 12.07 2.45
N GLU A 75 0.22 11.68 2.02
CA GLU A 75 -0.15 10.27 1.87
C GLU A 75 0.52 9.70 0.61
N VAL A 76 1.10 8.52 0.73
CA VAL A 76 1.75 7.82 -0.37
C VAL A 76 0.92 6.60 -0.75
N ILE A 77 0.51 6.55 -2.01
CA ILE A 77 -0.22 5.41 -2.57
C ILE A 77 0.66 4.76 -3.63
N ILE A 78 0.83 3.44 -3.55
CA ILE A 78 1.46 2.63 -4.59
C ILE A 78 0.40 1.67 -5.10
N ALA A 79 0.00 1.86 -6.35
CA ALA A 79 -1.06 1.10 -7.01
C ALA A 79 -0.48 0.28 -8.16
N ASN A 80 -0.47 -1.05 -8.03
CA ASN A 80 -0.03 -1.96 -9.09
C ASN A 80 -0.97 -3.18 -9.17
N PRO A 81 -1.85 -3.25 -10.18
CA PRO A 81 -2.77 -4.37 -10.36
C PRO A 81 -2.10 -5.74 -10.56
N ALA A 82 -0.84 -5.78 -11.02
CA ALA A 82 -0.09 -7.03 -11.17
C ALA A 82 0.38 -7.60 -9.81
N GLY A 83 0.40 -6.80 -8.75
CA GLY A 83 0.81 -7.20 -7.41
C GLY A 83 1.90 -6.31 -6.83
N ILE A 84 2.15 -6.48 -5.53
CA ILE A 84 3.20 -5.75 -4.79
C ILE A 84 3.90 -6.75 -3.86
N GLN A 85 5.22 -6.80 -3.92
CA GLN A 85 6.05 -7.59 -3.01
C GLN A 85 6.91 -6.64 -2.16
N VAL A 86 6.94 -6.88 -0.86
CA VAL A 86 7.71 -6.09 0.10
C VAL A 86 8.69 -6.99 0.83
N ASP A 87 9.96 -6.57 0.86
CA ASP A 87 11.05 -7.22 1.60
C ASP A 87 11.98 -6.15 2.18
N GLY A 88 11.58 -5.57 3.31
CA GLY A 88 12.30 -4.46 3.95
C GLY A 88 11.86 -3.07 3.47
N GLY A 89 10.63 -2.97 2.94
CA GLY A 89 10.05 -1.69 2.58
C GLY A 89 9.63 -0.87 3.80
N GLY A 90 9.63 0.45 3.68
CA GLY A 90 9.13 1.33 4.74
C GLY A 90 8.84 2.74 4.25
N PHE A 91 8.35 3.59 5.13
CA PHE A 91 7.96 4.95 4.77
C PHE A 91 8.52 5.99 5.73
N ILE A 92 9.07 7.08 5.18
CA ILE A 92 9.63 8.22 5.93
C ILE A 92 8.86 9.48 5.55
N ASN A 93 8.44 10.25 6.56
CA ASN A 93 7.69 11.50 6.40
C ASN A 93 6.40 11.36 5.55
N ALA A 94 5.82 10.16 5.49
CA ALA A 94 4.50 9.93 4.91
C ALA A 94 3.42 10.04 6.00
N SER A 95 2.28 10.68 5.70
CA SER A 95 1.13 10.67 6.63
C SER A 95 0.45 9.32 6.69
N ALA A 96 0.34 8.67 5.55
CA ALA A 96 -0.23 7.34 5.42
C ALA A 96 0.44 6.62 4.25
N ALA A 97 0.42 5.30 4.30
CA ALA A 97 0.89 4.43 3.24
C ALA A 97 -0.22 3.51 2.79
N VAL A 98 -0.56 3.54 1.50
CA VAL A 98 -1.55 2.65 0.90
C VAL A 98 -0.87 1.84 -0.19
N LEU A 99 -0.78 0.53 0.01
CA LEU A 99 -0.37 -0.42 -1.01
C LEU A 99 -1.63 -1.08 -1.57
N THR A 100 -1.84 -0.96 -2.88
CA THR A 100 -3.06 -1.48 -3.51
C THR A 100 -2.80 -2.20 -4.82
N THR A 101 -3.53 -3.29 -5.05
CA THR A 101 -3.65 -3.93 -6.37
C THR A 101 -4.88 -3.45 -7.14
N GLY A 102 -5.61 -2.48 -6.59
CA GLY A 102 -6.74 -1.85 -7.25
C GLY A 102 -6.31 -0.75 -8.20
N THR A 103 -7.01 -0.65 -9.34
CA THR A 103 -6.86 0.49 -10.24
C THR A 103 -7.49 1.73 -9.61
N PRO A 104 -6.78 2.86 -9.45
CA PRO A 104 -7.34 4.09 -8.89
C PRO A 104 -8.50 4.61 -9.74
N ARG A 105 -9.62 4.95 -9.08
CA ARG A 105 -10.78 5.62 -9.67
C ARG A 105 -10.79 7.07 -9.22
N PHE A 106 -11.17 7.98 -10.11
CA PHE A 106 -11.12 9.42 -9.84
C PHE A 106 -12.51 10.05 -9.94
N ASN A 107 -12.76 11.03 -9.07
CA ASN A 107 -13.90 11.92 -9.19
C ASN A 107 -13.66 12.96 -10.30
N ALA A 108 -14.71 13.68 -10.69
CA ALA A 108 -14.64 14.72 -11.72
C ALA A 108 -13.67 15.87 -11.35
N ASP A 109 -13.40 16.10 -10.07
CA ASP A 109 -12.46 17.12 -9.56
C ASP A 109 -11.00 16.65 -9.53
N GLY A 110 -10.74 15.39 -9.90
CA GLY A 110 -9.41 14.78 -9.89
C GLY A 110 -8.94 14.31 -8.50
N SER A 111 -9.83 14.27 -7.50
CA SER A 111 -9.61 13.51 -6.27
C SER A 111 -9.76 12.01 -6.53
N ILE A 112 -9.17 11.18 -5.67
CA ILE A 112 -9.33 9.72 -5.74
C ILE A 112 -10.68 9.38 -5.10
N ALA A 113 -11.53 8.68 -5.86
CA ALA A 113 -12.82 8.18 -5.40
C ALA A 113 -12.68 6.83 -4.69
N GLY A 114 -11.73 6.01 -5.13
CA GLY A 114 -11.48 4.69 -4.59
C GLY A 114 -10.55 3.85 -5.44
N TYR A 115 -10.51 2.55 -5.16
CA TYR A 115 -9.62 1.58 -5.77
C TYR A 115 -10.44 0.38 -6.24
N GLY A 116 -10.44 0.12 -7.55
CA GLY A 116 -11.11 -1.05 -8.13
C GLY A 116 -10.22 -2.29 -8.04
N VAL A 117 -10.41 -3.12 -7.02
CA VAL A 117 -9.65 -4.35 -6.81
C VAL A 117 -10.33 -5.52 -7.52
N GLN A 118 -9.66 -6.10 -8.51
CA GLN A 118 -10.17 -7.28 -9.25
C GLN A 118 -9.27 -8.51 -9.10
N GLY A 119 -7.98 -8.29 -8.83
CA GLY A 119 -6.94 -9.30 -8.82
C GLY A 119 -5.70 -8.81 -8.07
N GLY A 120 -4.59 -9.51 -8.25
CA GLY A 120 -3.31 -9.16 -7.66
C GLY A 120 -3.16 -9.61 -6.20
N LEU A 121 -1.90 -9.85 -5.84
CA LEU A 121 -1.47 -10.27 -4.51
C LEU A 121 -0.54 -9.20 -3.93
N ILE A 122 -0.72 -8.88 -2.64
CA ILE A 122 0.31 -8.19 -1.85
C ILE A 122 1.03 -9.22 -0.99
N ARG A 123 2.36 -9.26 -1.09
CA ARG A 123 3.19 -10.19 -0.33
C ARG A 123 4.18 -9.44 0.54
N ILE A 124 4.19 -9.74 1.83
CA ILE A 124 5.15 -9.19 2.79
C ILE A 124 6.07 -10.34 3.22
N ASP A 125 7.33 -10.30 2.77
CA ASP A 125 8.34 -11.33 3.00
C ASP A 125 9.58 -10.74 3.68
N GLY A 126 10.55 -11.62 3.98
CA GLY A 126 11.91 -11.24 4.37
C GLY A 126 11.97 -10.27 5.55
N GLN A 127 12.47 -9.06 5.32
CA GLN A 127 12.60 -8.02 6.34
C GLN A 127 11.27 -7.30 6.68
N GLY A 128 10.18 -7.64 5.99
CA GLY A 128 8.85 -7.15 6.31
C GLY A 128 8.56 -5.74 5.80
N LEU A 129 7.56 -5.08 6.41
CA LEU A 129 7.09 -3.75 6.07
C LEU A 129 7.05 -2.84 7.31
N ASP A 130 7.83 -1.76 7.29
CA ASP A 130 7.83 -0.72 8.32
C ASP A 130 6.92 0.48 7.96
N GLY A 131 5.71 0.46 8.49
CA GLY A 131 4.77 1.58 8.52
C GLY A 131 4.70 2.29 9.86
N SER A 132 5.67 2.12 10.77
CA SER A 132 5.59 2.66 12.14
C SER A 132 5.60 4.20 12.20
N GLN A 133 6.13 4.86 11.17
CA GLN A 133 6.19 6.33 11.10
C GLN A 133 4.94 6.97 10.51
N THR A 134 4.07 6.19 9.86
CA THR A 134 2.80 6.69 9.32
C THR A 134 1.74 6.76 10.40
N ASP A 135 0.62 7.41 10.11
CA ASP A 135 -0.57 7.38 10.98
C ASP A 135 -1.35 6.07 10.77
N TYR A 136 -1.37 5.58 9.53
CA TYR A 136 -1.89 4.25 9.20
C TYR A 136 -1.20 3.67 7.97
N THR A 137 -1.24 2.35 7.86
CA THR A 137 -0.79 1.59 6.70
C THR A 137 -1.92 0.68 6.22
N ALA A 138 -2.32 0.84 4.96
CA ALA A 138 -3.40 0.09 4.34
C ALA A 138 -2.87 -0.85 3.26
N LEU A 139 -3.27 -2.13 3.32
CA LEU A 139 -3.05 -3.13 2.28
C LEU A 139 -4.41 -3.47 1.64
N LEU A 140 -4.59 -3.09 0.38
CA LEU A 140 -5.85 -3.20 -0.35
C LEU A 140 -5.65 -4.11 -1.58
N ALA A 141 -6.02 -5.38 -1.49
CA ALA A 141 -5.76 -6.32 -2.57
C ALA A 141 -6.82 -7.39 -2.69
N ARG A 142 -6.76 -8.22 -3.73
CA ARG A 142 -7.63 -9.40 -3.75
C ARG A 142 -7.24 -10.37 -2.65
N ALA A 143 -5.93 -10.59 -2.49
CA ALA A 143 -5.35 -11.37 -1.41
C ALA A 143 -4.09 -10.71 -0.84
N VAL A 144 -3.79 -11.01 0.42
CA VAL A 144 -2.56 -10.60 1.12
C VAL A 144 -1.90 -11.82 1.75
N GLU A 145 -0.59 -11.94 1.56
CA GLU A 145 0.24 -12.94 2.21
C GLU A 145 1.28 -12.27 3.12
N LEU A 146 1.24 -12.61 4.41
CA LEU A 146 2.12 -12.09 5.44
C LEU A 146 3.06 -13.20 5.92
N ASN A 147 4.27 -13.23 5.36
CA ASN A 147 5.35 -14.15 5.74
C ASN A 147 6.40 -13.50 6.63
N ALA A 148 6.37 -12.18 6.76
CA ALA A 148 7.25 -11.38 7.61
C ALA A 148 6.48 -10.30 8.37
N GLY A 149 7.18 -9.57 9.24
CA GLY A 149 6.59 -8.57 10.12
C GLY A 149 5.95 -7.40 9.36
N LEU A 150 4.76 -6.99 9.80
CA LEU A 150 4.16 -5.70 9.46
C LEU A 150 4.13 -4.83 10.71
N TRP A 151 4.91 -3.75 10.75
CA TRP A 151 4.90 -2.79 11.86
C TRP A 151 4.11 -1.55 11.48
N ALA A 152 3.14 -1.14 12.29
CA ALA A 152 2.36 0.06 12.03
C ALA A 152 1.80 0.65 13.32
N LYS A 153 1.37 1.92 13.31
CA LYS A 153 0.49 2.40 14.39
C LYS A 153 -0.91 1.81 14.22
N ASP A 154 -1.42 1.87 13.00
CA ASP A 154 -2.73 1.37 12.60
C ASP A 154 -2.60 0.60 11.29
N ALA A 155 -2.76 -0.73 11.35
CA ALA A 155 -2.70 -1.62 10.20
C ALA A 155 -4.12 -1.93 9.71
N ARG A 156 -4.38 -1.66 8.42
CA ARG A 156 -5.68 -1.92 7.79
C ARG A 156 -5.48 -2.84 6.61
N ILE A 157 -6.09 -4.00 6.64
CA ILE A 157 -5.99 -4.98 5.56
C ILE A 157 -7.39 -5.25 5.03
N GLN A 158 -7.61 -4.95 3.76
CA GLN A 158 -8.88 -5.18 3.08
C GLN A 158 -8.64 -6.07 1.87
N THR A 159 -9.40 -7.16 1.81
CA THR A 159 -9.23 -8.24 0.84
C THR A 159 -10.54 -8.51 0.08
N GLY A 160 -10.43 -8.98 -1.16
CA GLY A 160 -11.55 -9.35 -2.02
C GLY A 160 -11.68 -8.52 -3.30
N THR A 161 -12.72 -8.80 -4.08
CA THR A 161 -12.92 -8.20 -5.42
C THR A 161 -14.04 -7.17 -5.42
N GLN A 162 -13.66 -5.91 -5.29
CA GLN A 162 -14.61 -4.81 -5.08
C GLN A 162 -14.00 -3.45 -5.34
N VAL A 163 -14.86 -2.43 -5.35
CA VAL A 163 -14.45 -1.02 -5.28
C VAL A 163 -14.29 -0.61 -3.82
N MET A 164 -13.07 -0.31 -3.38
CA MET A 164 -12.82 0.24 -2.05
C MET A 164 -12.79 1.76 -2.13
N THR A 165 -13.74 2.46 -1.51
CA THR A 165 -13.72 3.94 -1.49
C THR A 165 -12.54 4.44 -0.65
N VAL A 166 -12.09 5.68 -0.88
CA VAL A 166 -11.02 6.28 -0.06
C VAL A 166 -11.45 6.35 1.41
N GLU A 167 -12.71 6.70 1.69
CA GLU A 167 -13.25 6.73 3.04
C GLU A 167 -13.31 5.33 3.65
N GLY A 168 -13.64 4.31 2.86
CA GLY A 168 -13.70 2.93 3.34
C GLY A 168 -12.33 2.34 3.65
N ALA A 169 -11.34 2.65 2.81
CA ALA A 169 -9.94 2.32 3.07
C ALA A 169 -9.40 3.08 4.30
N ALA A 170 -9.79 4.36 4.46
CA ALA A 170 -9.40 5.20 5.59
C ALA A 170 -10.11 4.83 6.90
N ALA A 171 -11.33 4.30 6.84
CA ALA A 171 -12.08 3.84 8.02
C ALA A 171 -11.71 2.40 8.39
N GLY A 172 -11.12 1.64 7.47
CA GLY A 172 -10.96 0.19 7.60
C GLY A 172 -12.29 -0.57 7.47
N ASN A 173 -13.36 0.08 7.04
CA ASN A 173 -14.71 -0.48 6.95
C ASN A 173 -15.24 -0.22 5.55
N GLY A 174 -15.60 -1.25 4.78
CA GLY A 174 -16.18 -1.01 3.47
C GLY A 174 -16.21 -2.26 2.61
N ALA A 175 -17.41 -2.79 2.42
CA ALA A 175 -17.71 -3.55 1.22
C ALA A 175 -18.31 -2.56 0.20
N GLY A 176 -17.64 -2.37 -0.93
CA GLY A 176 -18.18 -1.54 -2.01
C GLY A 176 -18.86 -2.37 -3.09
N GLU A 177 -19.05 -1.77 -4.26
CA GLU A 177 -19.54 -2.48 -5.44
C GLU A 177 -18.65 -3.70 -5.73
N ALA A 178 -19.24 -4.89 -5.76
CA ALA A 178 -18.52 -6.11 -6.12
C ALA A 178 -18.06 -6.05 -7.58
N LEU A 179 -16.81 -6.43 -7.83
CA LEU A 179 -16.24 -6.47 -9.17
C LEU A 179 -16.04 -7.91 -9.63
N THR A 180 -16.08 -8.13 -10.93
CA THR A 180 -15.72 -9.42 -11.53
C THR A 180 -14.23 -9.70 -11.25
N PRO A 181 -13.88 -10.85 -10.65
CA PRO A 181 -12.50 -11.22 -10.40
C PRO A 181 -11.68 -11.36 -11.69
N SER A 182 -10.39 -11.05 -11.62
CA SER A 182 -9.40 -11.31 -12.67
C SER A 182 -8.22 -12.13 -12.13
N GLY A 183 -7.56 -12.87 -13.03
CA GLY A 183 -6.46 -13.77 -12.70
C GLY A 183 -6.90 -15.03 -11.94
N GLU A 184 -5.92 -15.83 -11.52
CA GLU A 184 -6.17 -17.04 -10.72
C GLU A 184 -6.82 -16.69 -9.38
N ARG A 185 -7.76 -17.54 -8.94
CA ARG A 185 -8.41 -17.36 -7.64
C ARG A 185 -7.40 -17.69 -6.53
N PRO A 186 -7.09 -16.75 -5.62
CA PRO A 186 -6.23 -17.04 -4.48
C PRO A 186 -6.81 -18.14 -3.60
N ARG A 187 -5.94 -18.95 -2.98
CA ARG A 187 -6.36 -19.99 -2.03
C ARG A 187 -6.88 -19.40 -0.72
N TYR A 188 -6.34 -18.25 -0.31
CA TYR A 188 -6.71 -17.51 0.89
C TYR A 188 -6.86 -16.03 0.58
N ALA A 189 -7.79 -15.35 1.26
CA ALA A 189 -7.91 -13.89 1.18
C ALA A 189 -6.80 -13.20 2.01
N LEU A 190 -6.49 -13.76 3.18
CA LEU A 190 -5.37 -13.39 4.02
C LEU A 190 -4.71 -14.68 4.52
N ASP A 191 -3.42 -14.84 4.24
CA ASP A 191 -2.60 -15.90 4.82
C ASP A 191 -1.50 -15.25 5.67
N SER A 192 -1.33 -15.70 6.90
CA SER A 192 -0.27 -15.26 7.80
C SER A 192 0.44 -16.48 8.37
N THR A 193 1.73 -16.64 8.06
CA THR A 193 2.52 -17.75 8.60
C THR A 193 3.06 -17.40 9.99
N ALA A 194 3.57 -18.39 10.73
CA ALA A 194 4.12 -18.20 12.09
C ALA A 194 5.28 -17.18 12.17
N LEU A 195 5.87 -16.80 11.04
CA LEU A 195 6.93 -15.81 10.91
C LEU A 195 6.39 -14.39 10.62
N GLY A 196 5.16 -14.27 10.09
CA GLY A 196 4.55 -13.02 9.67
C GLY A 196 3.55 -12.45 10.68
N GLY A 197 4.06 -11.78 11.71
CA GLY A 197 3.23 -11.07 12.70
C GLY A 197 2.82 -9.67 12.25
N ILE A 198 1.61 -9.24 12.61
CA ILE A 198 1.20 -7.82 12.54
C ILE A 198 1.45 -7.20 13.91
N TYR A 199 2.32 -6.20 13.96
CA TYR A 199 2.71 -5.46 15.15
C TYR A 199 2.16 -4.04 15.06
N ALA A 200 0.92 -3.86 15.49
CA ALA A 200 0.27 -2.55 15.48
C ALA A 200 -0.56 -2.26 16.71
N GLN A 201 -0.75 -0.97 17.00
CA GLN A 201 -1.62 -0.52 18.11
C GLN A 201 -3.09 -0.81 17.80
N ARG A 202 -3.46 -0.72 16.51
CA ARG A 202 -4.76 -1.12 15.99
C ARG A 202 -4.58 -1.97 14.72
N ILE A 203 -5.39 -3.02 14.62
CA ILE A 203 -5.43 -3.93 13.46
C ILE A 203 -6.88 -4.05 13.01
N THR A 204 -7.15 -3.75 11.75
CA THR A 204 -8.46 -3.95 11.11
C THR A 204 -8.30 -4.88 9.92
N LEU A 205 -9.09 -5.97 9.89
CA LEU A 205 -9.09 -6.95 8.81
C LEU A 205 -10.50 -7.06 8.22
N VAL A 206 -10.64 -6.86 6.92
CA VAL A 206 -11.90 -7.01 6.18
C VAL A 206 -11.68 -7.91 4.98
N GLY A 207 -12.54 -8.90 4.79
CA GLY A 207 -12.56 -9.75 3.59
C GLY A 207 -13.96 -9.79 3.01
N THR A 208 -14.08 -9.57 1.70
CA THR A 208 -15.38 -9.46 1.00
C THR A 208 -15.58 -10.49 -0.10
N GLU A 209 -14.51 -11.14 -0.59
CA GLU A 209 -14.66 -12.35 -1.41
C GLU A 209 -15.02 -13.51 -0.47
N ALA A 210 -16.00 -14.34 -0.86
CA ALA A 210 -16.38 -15.53 -0.11
C ALA A 210 -15.24 -16.57 -0.18
N ALA A 211 -14.24 -16.40 0.67
CA ALA A 211 -13.15 -17.34 0.88
C ALA A 211 -13.46 -18.21 2.11
N TRP A 212 -13.18 -19.50 1.98
CA TRP A 212 -13.30 -20.47 3.06
C TRP A 212 -12.11 -20.26 4.02
N ALA A 213 -12.40 -19.75 5.22
CA ALA A 213 -11.53 -19.65 6.40
C ALA A 213 -10.31 -18.68 6.34
N CYS A 214 -10.18 -17.86 7.37
CA CYS A 214 -8.91 -17.27 7.81
C CYS A 214 -8.12 -18.40 8.50
N ALA A 215 -7.05 -18.91 7.89
CA ALA A 215 -6.28 -20.02 8.45
C ALA A 215 -5.25 -19.49 9.45
N ARG A 216 -5.35 -19.91 10.72
CA ARG A 216 -4.20 -19.95 11.63
C ARG A 216 -3.50 -21.30 11.42
N PRO A 217 -2.17 -21.38 11.29
CA PRO A 217 -1.48 -22.66 11.33
C PRO A 217 -1.53 -23.14 12.78
N ASP A 218 -2.37 -24.13 13.08
CA ASP A 218 -2.29 -24.85 14.35
C ASP A 218 -1.23 -25.94 14.30
N ARG A 219 -0.73 -26.26 15.48
CA ARG A 219 0.44 -27.09 15.73
C ARG A 219 0.21 -28.50 15.19
N SER A 220 1.25 -29.03 14.55
CA SER A 220 1.41 -30.47 14.39
C SER A 220 1.18 -31.17 15.73
N SER A 221 0.12 -31.98 15.79
CA SER A 221 -0.07 -32.96 16.84
C SER A 221 1.00 -34.04 16.70
N VAL A 222 1.96 -34.01 17.62
CA VAL A 222 2.76 -35.18 17.98
C VAL A 222 1.93 -36.01 18.95
N GLY A 223 1.77 -37.30 18.65
CA GLY A 223 1.16 -38.33 19.51
C GLY A 223 0.04 -39.08 18.78
N SER A 224 0.07 -40.41 18.61
CA SER A 224 0.82 -41.47 19.28
C SER A 224 1.11 -42.60 18.30
#